data_AF-A0A519UBK5-F1
#
_entry.id   AF-A0A519UBK5-F1
#
_cell.length_a   1.000
_cell.length_b   1.000
_cell.length_c   1.000
_cell.angle_alpha   90.00
_cell.angle_beta   90.00
_cell.angle_gamma   90.00
#
_symmetry.space_group_name_H-M   'P 1'
#
loop_
_entity.id
_entity.type
_entity.pdbx_description
1 polymer ?
#
loop_
_entity_poly.entity_id
_entity_poly.type
_entity_poly.pdbx_seq_one_letter_code
_entity_poly.pdbx_strand_id
1 'polypeptide(L)'
;TYTAPIAGPTITSLSASAELPGMPVVITGTGFTSGSTVSFGGVAATSVTYTSATSLTVLVPASAAVGSSVVVVTTGGQSSTSAPGFVVLKVYNAVANCLSTVPYVATGDGAWHYLLAGGQVVAALRDTDASLGTISLDFLTTGSASSVRQDAKGAYYLDRNFHLTASGGPFTGSSVQVRFYGLVSEFTRLQAADASVNYATLTATQYSGPNEDCDLANNGAGESRVLPLAASTPGNGVAWFVAQATVANHFSEFYLTGSAAPLPVTLTAFTAERRGSAVALAWRTASELNNARFEVERSLDGVAFTRIGQLAAQGNKTTATDYAYLDAQPLATLSYY
;
A
#
# COMPACT_ATOMS: atom_id res chain seq x y z
N THR A 1 10.14 -21.15 -58.32
CA THR A 1 10.30 -19.92 -57.51
C THR A 1 11.07 -20.28 -56.26
N TYR A 2 12.23 -19.66 -56.02
CA TYR A 2 12.94 -19.79 -54.76
C TYR A 2 12.40 -18.71 -53.81
N THR A 3 11.62 -19.12 -52.81
CA THR A 3 11.25 -18.25 -51.69
C THR A 3 12.44 -18.25 -50.73
N ALA A 4 13.03 -17.08 -50.50
CA ALA A 4 14.08 -16.94 -49.48
C ALA A 4 13.54 -17.44 -48.12
N PRO A 5 14.38 -18.10 -47.29
CA PRO A 5 13.95 -18.53 -45.96
C PRO A 5 13.42 -17.33 -45.19
N ILE A 6 12.23 -17.46 -44.62
CA ILE A 6 11.69 -16.43 -43.72
C ILE A 6 12.64 -16.35 -42.53
N ALA A 7 13.31 -15.22 -42.36
CA ALA A 7 14.16 -14.99 -41.20
C ALA A 7 13.29 -15.10 -39.94
N GLY A 8 13.67 -15.99 -39.02
CA GLY A 8 12.96 -16.19 -37.76
C GLY A 8 12.99 -14.92 -36.89
N PRO A 9 12.11 -14.82 -35.88
CA PRO A 9 12.13 -13.69 -34.97
C PRO A 9 13.44 -13.68 -34.18
N THR A 10 13.89 -12.52 -33.74
CA THR A 10 14.99 -12.40 -32.75
C THR A 10 14.50 -11.64 -31.52
N ILE A 11 15.09 -11.93 -30.36
CA ILE A 11 14.88 -11.16 -29.13
C ILE A 11 16.20 -10.49 -28.77
N THR A 12 16.20 -9.17 -28.67
CA THR A 12 17.38 -8.37 -28.33
C THR A 12 17.35 -7.87 -26.89
N SER A 13 16.16 -7.59 -26.33
CA SER A 13 16.03 -7.21 -24.93
C SER A 13 14.63 -7.47 -24.37
N LEU A 14 14.57 -7.54 -23.04
CA LEU A 14 13.35 -7.53 -22.25
C LEU A 14 13.36 -6.27 -21.38
N SER A 15 12.21 -5.64 -21.15
CA SER A 15 12.11 -4.46 -20.26
C SER A 15 12.40 -4.78 -18.79
N ALA A 16 12.32 -6.05 -18.41
CA ALA A 16 12.66 -6.54 -17.08
C ALA A 16 13.31 -7.93 -17.19
N SER A 17 14.27 -8.22 -16.31
CA SER A 17 14.86 -9.56 -16.17
C SER A 17 14.09 -10.46 -15.21
N ALA A 18 13.17 -9.90 -14.42
CA ALA A 18 12.29 -10.63 -13.53
C ALA A 18 11.00 -9.85 -13.31
N GLU A 19 9.84 -10.53 -13.30
CA GLU A 19 8.56 -9.86 -13.09
C GLU A 19 7.47 -10.84 -12.60
N LEU A 20 6.45 -10.32 -11.90
CA LEU A 20 5.32 -11.04 -11.37
C LEU A 20 4.30 -11.44 -12.46
N PRO A 21 3.61 -12.59 -12.31
CA PRO A 21 2.47 -12.94 -13.16
C PRO A 21 1.41 -11.83 -13.22
N GLY A 22 0.92 -11.54 -14.42
CA GLY A 22 -0.05 -10.47 -14.70
C GLY A 22 0.56 -9.11 -15.03
N MET A 23 1.86 -8.91 -14.78
CA MET A 23 2.55 -7.66 -15.11
C MET A 23 3.09 -7.66 -16.54
N PRO A 24 3.19 -6.48 -17.18
CA PRO A 24 3.65 -6.37 -18.55
C PRO A 24 5.17 -6.46 -18.68
N VAL A 25 5.62 -7.13 -19.73
CA VAL A 25 7.01 -7.15 -20.20
C VAL A 25 7.03 -6.72 -21.67
N VAL A 26 7.86 -5.73 -21.99
CA VAL A 26 8.12 -5.34 -23.38
C VAL A 26 9.29 -6.16 -23.90
N ILE A 27 9.07 -6.81 -25.05
CA ILE A 27 10.06 -7.61 -25.76
C ILE A 27 10.48 -6.81 -26.99
N THR A 28 11.79 -6.53 -27.09
CA THR A 28 12.39 -5.86 -28.25
C THR A 28 13.13 -6.88 -29.10
N GLY A 29 13.08 -6.72 -30.42
CA GLY A 29 13.67 -7.69 -31.34
C GLY A 29 13.47 -7.36 -32.80
N THR A 30 13.38 -8.40 -33.64
CA THR A 30 13.05 -8.29 -35.07
C THR A 30 12.14 -9.43 -35.51
N GLY A 31 11.50 -9.27 -36.67
CA GLY A 31 10.70 -10.35 -37.27
C GLY A 31 9.41 -10.66 -36.51
N PHE A 32 8.90 -9.71 -35.72
CA PHE A 32 7.60 -9.85 -35.05
C PHE A 32 6.46 -9.49 -36.02
N THR A 33 5.31 -10.11 -35.81
CA THR A 33 4.07 -9.86 -36.56
C THR A 33 2.89 -9.85 -35.61
N SER A 34 1.71 -9.42 -36.08
CA SER A 34 0.48 -9.47 -35.27
C SER A 34 0.07 -10.88 -34.82
N GLY A 35 0.56 -11.93 -35.49
CA GLY A 35 0.35 -13.33 -35.14
C GLY A 35 1.46 -13.96 -34.29
N SER A 36 2.44 -13.18 -33.84
CA SER A 36 3.52 -13.70 -32.98
C SER A 36 2.96 -14.14 -31.62
N THR A 37 3.37 -15.32 -31.17
CA THR A 37 3.00 -15.86 -29.85
C THR A 37 4.19 -15.81 -28.90
N VAL A 38 3.93 -15.66 -27.61
CA VAL A 38 4.96 -15.62 -26.57
C VAL A 38 4.67 -16.67 -25.51
N SER A 39 5.71 -17.30 -24.96
CA SER A 39 5.60 -18.14 -23.77
C SER A 39 6.67 -17.82 -22.74
N PHE A 40 6.34 -18.04 -21.47
CA PHE A 40 7.23 -17.90 -20.32
C PHE A 40 7.37 -19.27 -19.68
N GLY A 41 8.56 -19.85 -19.71
CA GLY A 41 8.78 -21.17 -19.13
C GLY A 41 7.97 -22.29 -19.76
N GLY A 42 7.64 -22.16 -21.06
CA GLY A 42 6.75 -23.08 -21.77
C GLY A 42 5.25 -22.81 -21.56
N VAL A 43 4.87 -21.88 -20.68
CA VAL A 43 3.47 -21.48 -20.52
C VAL A 43 3.16 -20.36 -21.51
N ALA A 44 2.20 -20.62 -22.41
CA ALA A 44 1.77 -19.65 -23.40
C ALA A 44 1.13 -18.41 -22.73
N ALA A 45 1.52 -17.22 -23.18
CA ALA A 45 0.88 -15.97 -22.79
C ALA A 45 -0.44 -15.81 -23.54
N THR A 46 -1.49 -15.45 -22.79
CA THR A 46 -2.85 -15.23 -23.32
C THR A 46 -3.05 -13.81 -23.84
N SER A 47 -2.14 -12.90 -23.53
CA SER A 47 -2.19 -11.49 -23.93
C SER A 47 -0.86 -11.07 -24.53
N VAL A 48 -0.77 -11.08 -25.86
CA VAL A 48 0.37 -10.57 -26.63
C VAL A 48 -0.14 -9.43 -27.51
N THR A 49 0.37 -8.23 -27.25
CA THR A 49 0.06 -7.03 -28.03
C THR A 49 1.21 -6.75 -28.98
N TYR A 50 0.94 -6.80 -30.28
CA TYR A 50 1.87 -6.39 -31.32
C TYR A 50 1.88 -4.88 -31.46
N THR A 51 3.03 -4.26 -31.21
CA THR A 51 3.22 -2.81 -31.37
C THR A 51 3.90 -2.50 -32.71
N SER A 52 4.95 -3.25 -33.06
CA SER A 52 5.69 -3.10 -34.31
C SER A 52 6.46 -4.38 -34.64
N ALA A 53 7.07 -4.45 -35.82
CA ALA A 53 7.93 -5.57 -36.22
C ALA A 53 9.15 -5.81 -35.30
N THR A 54 9.40 -4.90 -34.37
CA THR A 54 10.50 -4.93 -33.41
C THR A 54 10.06 -4.83 -31.95
N SER A 55 8.75 -4.77 -31.66
CA SER A 55 8.24 -4.63 -30.29
C SER A 55 6.93 -5.40 -30.06
N LEU A 56 6.92 -6.22 -29.01
CA LEU A 56 5.74 -6.84 -28.42
C LEU A 56 5.58 -6.40 -26.97
N THR A 57 4.35 -6.22 -26.51
CA THR A 57 4.04 -6.13 -25.07
C THR A 57 3.27 -7.37 -24.66
N VAL A 58 3.70 -8.07 -23.62
CA VAL A 58 3.09 -9.32 -23.17
C VAL A 58 2.86 -9.28 -21.67
N LEU A 59 1.78 -9.89 -21.19
CA LEU A 59 1.59 -10.12 -19.74
C LEU A 59 2.23 -11.45 -19.34
N VAL A 60 2.97 -11.47 -18.23
CA VAL A 60 3.50 -12.72 -17.67
C VAL A 60 2.30 -13.64 -17.32
N PRO A 61 2.25 -14.89 -17.81
CA PRO A 61 1.10 -15.78 -17.59
C PRO A 61 0.89 -16.11 -16.12
N ALA A 62 -0.38 -16.15 -15.66
CA ALA A 62 -0.74 -16.46 -14.27
C ALA A 62 -0.22 -17.83 -13.78
N SER A 63 -0.20 -18.83 -14.67
CA SER A 63 0.26 -20.19 -14.39
C SER A 63 1.73 -20.43 -14.72
N ALA A 64 2.50 -19.39 -15.09
CA ALA A 64 3.92 -19.54 -15.33
C ALA A 64 4.63 -20.00 -14.05
N ALA A 65 5.47 -21.03 -14.16
CA ALA A 65 6.18 -21.58 -13.01
C ALA A 65 7.17 -20.57 -12.45
N VAL A 66 7.14 -20.38 -11.13
CA VAL A 66 8.06 -19.49 -10.41
C VAL A 66 9.49 -19.94 -10.61
N GLY A 67 10.40 -18.99 -10.83
CA GLY A 67 11.81 -19.28 -11.09
C GLY A 67 12.08 -19.78 -12.50
N SER A 68 11.05 -19.97 -13.34
CA SER A 68 11.26 -20.28 -14.75
C SER A 68 12.01 -19.15 -15.43
N SER A 69 12.89 -19.52 -16.38
CA SER A 69 14.03 -18.72 -16.80
C SER A 69 13.98 -18.22 -18.25
N VAL A 70 12.94 -18.55 -19.03
CA VAL A 70 13.01 -18.38 -20.50
C VAL A 70 11.75 -17.75 -21.08
N VAL A 71 11.92 -16.71 -21.90
CA VAL A 71 10.89 -16.16 -22.79
C VAL A 71 11.14 -16.67 -24.20
N VAL A 72 10.11 -17.21 -24.85
CA VAL A 72 10.18 -17.67 -26.24
C VAL A 72 9.16 -16.90 -27.08
N VAL A 73 9.63 -16.27 -28.16
CA VAL A 73 8.77 -15.66 -29.19
C VAL A 73 8.73 -16.58 -30.40
N THR A 74 7.54 -16.89 -30.90
CA THR A 74 7.34 -17.67 -32.13
C THR A 74 6.59 -16.86 -33.18
N THR A 75 7.14 -16.79 -34.39
CA THR A 75 6.54 -16.13 -35.56
C THR A 75 6.63 -17.06 -36.76
N GLY A 76 5.52 -17.34 -37.43
CA GLY A 76 5.52 -18.13 -38.67
C GLY A 76 6.15 -19.53 -38.53
N GLY A 77 6.04 -20.15 -37.36
CA GLY A 77 6.63 -21.46 -37.06
C GLY A 77 8.10 -21.43 -36.60
N GLN A 78 8.76 -20.28 -36.62
CA GLN A 78 10.13 -20.11 -36.14
C GLN A 78 10.16 -19.46 -34.77
N SER A 79 11.06 -19.91 -33.88
CA SER A 79 11.16 -19.43 -32.51
C SER A 79 12.52 -18.81 -32.19
N SER A 80 12.52 -17.82 -31.29
CA SER A 80 13.72 -17.33 -30.60
C SER A 80 13.50 -17.29 -29.10
N THR A 81 14.62 -17.40 -28.40
CA THR A 81 14.69 -17.50 -26.94
C THR A 81 15.45 -16.31 -26.38
N SER A 82 14.95 -15.72 -25.29
CA SER A 82 15.62 -14.61 -24.60
C SER A 82 16.97 -15.03 -24.02
N ALA A 83 18.00 -14.19 -24.21
CA ALA A 83 19.29 -14.30 -23.53
C ALA A 83 19.73 -12.88 -23.11
N PRO A 84 19.96 -12.60 -21.81
CA PRO A 84 19.86 -13.52 -20.67
C PRO A 84 18.42 -13.95 -20.35
N GLY A 85 18.28 -14.94 -19.47
CA GLY A 85 16.98 -15.47 -19.05
C GLY A 85 16.12 -14.45 -18.30
N PHE A 86 14.86 -14.81 -18.12
CA PHE A 86 13.84 -14.03 -17.40
C PHE A 86 13.32 -14.83 -16.21
N VAL A 87 13.18 -14.23 -15.02
CA VAL A 87 12.70 -14.92 -13.82
C VAL A 87 11.24 -14.58 -13.53
N VAL A 88 10.35 -15.58 -13.56
CA VAL A 88 8.98 -15.41 -13.07
C VAL A 88 9.00 -15.33 -11.54
N LEU A 89 8.56 -14.20 -10.99
CA LEU A 89 8.50 -13.95 -9.54
C LEU A 89 7.20 -14.48 -8.92
N LYS A 90 7.14 -14.50 -7.59
CA LYS A 90 5.88 -14.62 -6.83
C LYS A 90 5.90 -13.70 -5.62
N VAL A 91 4.71 -13.36 -5.12
CA VAL A 91 4.56 -12.71 -3.82
C VAL A 91 4.89 -13.71 -2.70
N TYR A 92 5.47 -13.22 -1.61
CA TYR A 92 5.80 -14.03 -0.44
C TYR A 92 4.54 -14.66 0.16
N ASN A 93 4.60 -15.97 0.44
CA ASN A 93 3.42 -16.77 0.78
C ASN A 93 3.64 -17.83 1.87
N ALA A 94 4.76 -17.76 2.60
CA ALA A 94 5.01 -18.58 3.78
C ALA A 94 4.65 -17.81 5.06
N VAL A 95 4.72 -18.48 6.22
CA VAL A 95 4.66 -17.81 7.52
C VAL A 95 6.00 -17.11 7.76
N ALA A 96 5.96 -15.88 8.24
CA ALA A 96 7.12 -15.10 8.62
C ALA A 96 6.86 -14.38 9.93
N ASN A 97 7.87 -14.31 10.79
CA ASN A 97 7.81 -13.58 12.07
C ASN A 97 8.88 -12.48 12.05
N CYS A 98 8.49 -11.27 11.69
CA CYS A 98 9.38 -10.13 11.43
C CYS A 98 10.64 -10.53 10.63
N LEU A 99 10.43 -11.23 9.51
CA LEU A 99 11.52 -11.62 8.63
C LEU A 99 11.97 -10.41 7.81
N SER A 100 13.29 -10.21 7.69
CA SER A 100 13.85 -9.16 6.85
C SER A 100 13.91 -9.55 5.37
N THR A 101 13.67 -8.58 4.50
CA THR A 101 14.03 -8.67 3.08
C THR A 101 15.54 -8.53 2.90
N VAL A 102 16.03 -8.89 1.71
CA VAL A 102 17.36 -8.45 1.25
C VAL A 102 17.36 -6.92 1.22
N PRO A 103 18.35 -6.24 1.85
CA PRO A 103 18.42 -4.80 1.83
C PRO A 103 18.61 -4.25 0.41
N TYR A 104 17.96 -3.14 0.12
CA TYR A 104 18.07 -2.42 -1.15
C TYR A 104 18.80 -1.09 -0.91
N VAL A 105 19.75 -0.73 -1.78
CA VAL A 105 20.43 0.56 -1.70
C VAL A 105 19.75 1.53 -2.66
N ALA A 106 19.19 2.62 -2.13
CA ALA A 106 18.51 3.64 -2.92
C ALA A 106 19.43 4.23 -3.99
N THR A 107 18.93 4.30 -5.22
CA THR A 107 19.67 4.79 -6.39
C THR A 107 19.20 6.18 -6.82
N GLY A 108 17.99 6.57 -6.45
CA GLY A 108 17.31 7.79 -6.87
C GLY A 108 16.89 7.79 -8.33
N ASP A 109 16.83 6.63 -8.98
CA ASP A 109 16.57 6.52 -10.42
C ASP A 109 15.09 6.70 -10.82
N GLY A 110 14.18 6.75 -9.84
CA GLY A 110 12.75 6.87 -10.08
C GLY A 110 12.14 5.63 -10.74
N ALA A 111 12.80 4.48 -10.70
CA ALA A 111 12.26 3.20 -11.11
C ALA A 111 11.66 2.44 -9.91
N TRP A 112 10.85 1.42 -10.19
CA TRP A 112 10.35 0.53 -9.15
C TRP A 112 11.39 -0.55 -8.84
N HIS A 113 11.72 -0.72 -7.57
CA HIS A 113 12.65 -1.73 -7.07
C HIS A 113 11.93 -2.66 -6.11
N TYR A 114 12.01 -3.97 -6.37
CA TYR A 114 11.42 -4.99 -5.50
C TYR A 114 12.25 -5.19 -4.23
N LEU A 115 11.56 -5.28 -3.09
CA LEU A 115 12.11 -5.78 -1.83
C LEU A 115 11.76 -7.27 -1.72
N LEU A 116 12.80 -8.11 -1.70
CA LEU A 116 12.66 -9.56 -1.84
C LEU A 116 13.05 -10.30 -0.55
N ALA A 117 12.29 -11.33 -0.19
CA ALA A 117 12.66 -12.30 0.83
C ALA A 117 12.67 -13.70 0.21
N GLY A 118 13.81 -14.40 0.26
CA GLY A 118 13.96 -15.71 -0.39
C GLY A 118 13.67 -15.69 -1.90
N GLY A 119 13.93 -14.57 -2.57
CA GLY A 119 13.60 -14.36 -4.00
C GLY A 119 12.11 -14.10 -4.30
N GLN A 120 11.27 -13.93 -3.28
CA GLN A 120 9.85 -13.61 -3.42
C GLN A 120 9.58 -12.14 -3.09
N VAL A 121 8.62 -11.53 -3.79
CA VAL A 121 8.24 -10.13 -3.62
C VAL A 121 7.46 -9.92 -2.33
N VAL A 122 7.89 -8.97 -1.52
CA VAL A 122 7.17 -8.52 -0.31
C VAL A 122 6.60 -7.12 -0.52
N ALA A 123 7.45 -6.21 -1.00
CA ALA A 123 7.09 -4.84 -1.33
C ALA A 123 7.87 -4.38 -2.58
N ALA A 124 7.56 -3.19 -3.07
CA ALA A 124 8.44 -2.44 -3.96
C ALA A 124 8.42 -0.97 -3.57
N LEU A 125 9.47 -0.25 -3.90
CA LEU A 125 9.54 1.18 -3.70
C LEU A 125 9.99 1.88 -4.98
N ARG A 126 9.59 3.13 -5.12
CA ARG A 126 10.05 4.02 -6.17
C ARG A 126 10.73 5.21 -5.52
N ASP A 127 12.04 5.13 -5.39
CA ASP A 127 12.88 6.18 -4.82
C ASP A 127 13.34 7.16 -5.88
N THR A 128 13.38 8.43 -5.50
CA THR A 128 13.90 9.53 -6.31
C THR A 128 15.04 10.25 -5.60
N ASP A 129 15.54 9.65 -4.52
CA ASP A 129 16.55 10.23 -3.64
C ASP A 129 17.48 9.13 -3.11
N ALA A 130 18.71 9.10 -3.62
CA ALA A 130 19.73 8.15 -3.17
C ALA A 130 20.16 8.36 -1.71
N SER A 131 19.87 9.53 -1.12
CA SER A 131 20.24 9.83 0.27
C SER A 131 19.46 9.01 1.30
N LEU A 132 18.39 8.32 0.89
CA LEU A 132 17.68 7.32 1.71
C LEU A 132 18.61 6.20 2.19
N GLY A 133 19.74 5.97 1.51
CA GLY A 133 20.72 4.96 1.88
C GLY A 133 20.17 3.54 1.69
N THR A 134 20.50 2.66 2.62
CA THR A 134 20.02 1.27 2.61
C THR A 134 18.61 1.21 3.19
N ILE A 135 17.67 0.73 2.39
CA ILE A 135 16.30 0.45 2.77
C ILE A 135 16.18 -1.03 3.14
N SER A 136 15.62 -1.29 4.32
CA SER A 136 15.29 -2.64 4.78
C SER A 136 13.81 -2.72 5.11
N LEU A 137 13.23 -3.90 4.94
CA LEU A 137 11.85 -4.17 5.30
C LEU A 137 11.78 -5.45 6.12
N ASP A 138 11.24 -5.34 7.32
CA ASP A 138 10.83 -6.46 8.14
C ASP A 138 9.33 -6.69 7.97
N PHE A 139 8.89 -7.95 7.92
CA PHE A 139 7.48 -8.26 7.77
C PHE A 139 7.07 -9.51 8.53
N LEU A 140 5.82 -9.52 8.97
CA LEU A 140 5.17 -10.67 9.57
C LEU A 140 4.05 -11.13 8.63
N THR A 141 3.93 -12.44 8.46
CA THR A 141 2.82 -13.10 7.77
C THR A 141 2.37 -14.30 8.60
N THR A 142 1.09 -14.36 8.95
CA THR A 142 0.57 -15.46 9.80
C THR A 142 0.18 -16.71 9.00
N GLY A 143 0.20 -16.64 7.66
CA GLY A 143 -0.14 -17.74 6.76
C GLY A 143 -1.64 -17.96 6.56
N SER A 144 -2.00 -18.87 5.64
CA SER A 144 -3.39 -19.06 5.19
C SER A 144 -4.31 -19.78 6.19
N ALA A 145 -3.75 -20.42 7.22
CA ALA A 145 -4.49 -21.15 8.24
C ALA A 145 -4.86 -20.29 9.47
N SER A 146 -4.30 -19.09 9.58
CA SER A 146 -4.51 -18.19 10.71
C SER A 146 -5.80 -17.39 10.57
N SER A 147 -6.41 -17.05 11.70
CA SER A 147 -7.52 -16.09 11.74
C SER A 147 -7.04 -14.69 11.37
N VAL A 148 -7.94 -13.90 10.78
CA VAL A 148 -7.68 -12.47 10.53
C VAL A 148 -7.34 -11.76 11.83
N ARG A 149 -6.29 -10.94 11.81
CA ARG A 149 -5.84 -10.20 13.00
C ARG A 149 -6.72 -8.98 13.30
N GLN A 150 -6.76 -8.60 14.57
CA GLN A 150 -7.47 -7.43 15.09
C GLN A 150 -6.57 -6.57 15.95
N ASP A 151 -6.71 -5.25 15.83
CA ASP A 151 -6.03 -4.32 16.73
C ASP A 151 -6.69 -4.32 18.12
N ALA A 152 -6.13 -3.56 19.07
CA ALA A 152 -6.68 -3.46 20.42
C ALA A 152 -8.11 -2.87 20.47
N LYS A 153 -8.61 -2.28 19.38
CA LYS A 153 -9.96 -1.71 19.24
C LYS A 153 -10.91 -2.67 18.51
N GLY A 154 -10.43 -3.85 18.11
CA GLY A 154 -11.20 -4.86 17.39
C GLY A 154 -11.29 -4.64 15.87
N ALA A 155 -10.55 -3.68 15.31
CA ALA A 155 -10.53 -3.44 13.88
C ALA A 155 -9.69 -4.51 13.17
N TYR A 156 -10.28 -5.15 12.16
CA TYR A 156 -9.59 -6.16 11.37
C TYR A 156 -8.57 -5.54 10.42
N TYR A 157 -7.41 -6.18 10.30
CA TYR A 157 -6.37 -5.78 9.37
C TYR A 157 -5.74 -7.01 8.71
N LEU A 158 -5.06 -6.77 7.59
CA LEU A 158 -4.47 -7.83 6.81
C LEU A 158 -3.49 -8.64 7.64
N ASP A 159 -3.46 -9.95 7.38
CA ASP A 159 -2.56 -10.93 8.00
C ASP A 159 -1.07 -10.72 7.67
N ARG A 160 -0.74 -9.57 7.09
CA ARG A 160 0.62 -9.10 6.83
C ARG A 160 0.77 -7.64 7.23
N ASN A 161 1.94 -7.32 7.78
CA ASN A 161 2.38 -5.96 8.08
C ASN A 161 3.83 -5.79 7.68
N PHE A 162 4.26 -4.53 7.61
CA PHE A 162 5.54 -4.15 7.04
C PHE A 162 6.16 -3.08 7.91
N HIS A 163 7.41 -3.26 8.30
CA HIS A 163 8.20 -2.23 8.96
C HIS A 163 9.34 -1.87 8.00
N LEU A 164 9.29 -0.66 7.45
CA LEU A 164 10.32 -0.15 6.56
C LEU A 164 11.26 0.78 7.33
N THR A 165 12.55 0.66 7.05
CA THR A 165 13.58 1.55 7.57
C THR A 165 14.48 2.04 6.44
N ALA A 166 15.02 3.24 6.60
CA ALA A 166 16.04 3.82 5.71
C ALA A 166 17.25 4.23 6.54
N SER A 167 18.44 3.77 6.17
CA SER A 167 19.67 4.08 6.93
C SER A 167 20.07 5.56 6.81
N GLY A 168 19.58 6.27 5.79
CA GLY A 168 19.74 7.72 5.65
C GLY A 168 18.89 8.55 6.63
N GLY A 169 18.01 7.91 7.39
CA GLY A 169 17.10 8.57 8.32
C GLY A 169 15.81 9.09 7.67
N PRO A 170 15.08 9.99 8.35
CA PRO A 170 13.83 10.54 7.83
C PRO A 170 14.09 11.48 6.63
N PHE A 171 13.19 11.42 5.65
CA PHE A 171 13.16 12.25 4.45
C PHE A 171 12.11 13.38 4.59
N THR A 172 12.22 14.18 5.64
CA THR A 172 11.26 15.25 5.98
C THR A 172 11.05 16.23 4.83
N GLY A 173 9.79 16.50 4.48
CA GLY A 173 9.41 17.38 3.36
C GLY A 173 9.36 16.69 2.00
N SER A 174 9.75 15.42 1.93
CA SER A 174 9.72 14.59 0.72
C SER A 174 8.77 13.38 0.89
N SER A 175 8.59 12.63 -0.20
CA SER A 175 7.77 11.41 -0.18
C SER A 175 8.35 10.31 -1.07
N VAL A 176 8.12 9.05 -0.69
CA VAL A 176 8.46 7.85 -1.45
C VAL A 176 7.19 7.08 -1.79
N GLN A 177 7.06 6.59 -3.03
CA GLN A 177 5.97 5.68 -3.36
C GLN A 177 6.33 4.25 -2.97
N VAL A 178 5.43 3.58 -2.27
CA VAL A 178 5.61 2.21 -1.78
C VAL A 178 4.45 1.35 -2.27
N ARG A 179 4.76 0.15 -2.77
CA ARG A 179 3.80 -0.89 -3.12
C ARG A 179 3.92 -2.03 -2.13
N PHE A 180 2.85 -2.29 -1.40
CA PHE A 180 2.70 -3.47 -0.54
C PHE A 180 2.04 -4.58 -1.35
N TYR A 181 2.69 -5.73 -1.44
CA TYR A 181 2.11 -6.88 -2.14
C TYR A 181 1.44 -7.83 -1.16
N GLY A 182 0.37 -8.47 -1.62
CA GLY A 182 -0.32 -9.46 -0.83
C GLY A 182 -1.03 -10.53 -1.65
N LEU A 183 -1.52 -11.55 -0.96
CA LEU A 183 -2.25 -12.65 -1.58
C LEU A 183 -3.73 -12.33 -1.63
N VAL A 184 -4.39 -12.70 -2.73
CA VAL A 184 -5.85 -12.58 -2.85
C VAL A 184 -6.55 -13.39 -1.76
N SER A 185 -5.98 -14.51 -1.33
CA SER A 185 -6.53 -15.32 -0.23
C SER A 185 -6.49 -14.61 1.13
N GLU A 186 -5.46 -13.82 1.42
CA GLU A 186 -5.40 -13.00 2.65
C GLU A 186 -6.44 -11.88 2.60
N PHE A 187 -6.54 -11.21 1.45
CA PHE A 187 -7.56 -10.18 1.25
C PHE A 187 -8.98 -10.75 1.39
N THR A 188 -9.23 -11.95 0.84
CA THR A 188 -10.52 -12.63 0.94
C THR A 188 -10.87 -12.95 2.40
N ARG A 189 -9.89 -13.37 3.21
CA ARG A 189 -10.11 -13.58 4.65
C ARG A 189 -10.45 -12.27 5.35
N LEU A 190 -9.70 -11.19 5.09
CA LEU A 190 -10.00 -9.87 5.65
C LEU A 190 -11.41 -9.41 5.27
N GLN A 191 -11.81 -9.55 4.01
CA GLN A 191 -13.17 -9.20 3.56
C GLN A 191 -14.25 -10.10 4.17
N ALA A 192 -13.95 -11.37 4.47
CA ALA A 192 -14.88 -12.25 5.18
C ALA A 192 -15.05 -11.85 6.65
N ALA A 193 -14.01 -11.31 7.28
CA ALA A 193 -14.06 -10.79 8.65
C ALA A 193 -14.71 -9.39 8.70
N ASP A 194 -14.52 -8.58 7.66
CA ASP A 194 -15.13 -7.26 7.51
C ASP A 194 -15.58 -7.03 6.06
N ALA A 195 -16.89 -7.21 5.83
CA ALA A 195 -17.50 -7.09 4.51
C ALA A 195 -17.47 -5.67 3.93
N SER A 196 -17.13 -4.64 4.73
CA SER A 196 -16.96 -3.27 4.23
C SER A 196 -15.64 -3.07 3.46
N VAL A 197 -14.69 -3.99 3.63
CA VAL A 197 -13.38 -3.94 2.99
C VAL A 197 -13.47 -4.41 1.54
N ASN A 198 -13.05 -3.53 0.64
CA ASN A 198 -12.77 -3.81 -0.76
C ASN A 198 -11.48 -3.07 -1.17
N TYR A 199 -10.96 -3.31 -2.36
CA TYR A 199 -9.70 -2.68 -2.78
C TYR A 199 -9.75 -1.15 -2.78
N ALA A 200 -10.91 -0.55 -3.05
CA ALA A 200 -11.08 0.90 -3.06
C ALA A 200 -11.23 1.49 -1.64
N THR A 201 -11.59 0.68 -0.65
CA THR A 201 -11.71 1.12 0.76
C THR A 201 -10.51 0.72 1.61
N LEU A 202 -9.47 0.11 1.02
CA LEU A 202 -8.28 -0.27 1.75
C LEU A 202 -7.43 0.97 2.09
N THR A 203 -6.95 1.03 3.31
CA THR A 203 -6.03 2.07 3.80
C THR A 203 -4.81 1.43 4.46
N ALA A 204 -3.75 2.21 4.66
CA ALA A 204 -2.63 1.78 5.49
C ALA A 204 -2.58 2.61 6.77
N THR A 205 -2.64 1.97 7.92
CA THR A 205 -2.20 2.60 9.17
C THR A 205 -0.68 2.64 9.16
N GLN A 206 -0.13 3.85 9.16
CA GLN A 206 1.28 4.11 9.42
C GLN A 206 1.45 4.42 10.91
N TYR A 207 2.25 3.65 11.62
CA TYR A 207 2.58 3.89 13.03
C TYR A 207 4.08 4.14 13.18
N SER A 208 4.44 5.15 13.97
CA SER A 208 5.82 5.47 14.36
C SER A 208 5.87 5.70 15.87
N GLY A 209 6.70 4.94 16.57
CA GLY A 209 6.73 4.94 18.03
C GLY A 209 7.70 3.90 18.59
N PRO A 210 7.61 3.60 19.90
CA PRO A 210 8.53 2.69 20.58
C PRO A 210 8.34 1.20 20.21
N ASN A 211 7.22 0.83 19.58
CA ASN A 211 6.83 -0.57 19.33
C ASN A 211 6.69 -0.89 17.83
N GLU A 212 7.67 -0.56 17.00
CA GLU A 212 7.65 -0.95 15.58
C GLU A 212 8.12 -2.41 15.41
N ASP A 213 7.35 -3.35 15.96
CA ASP A 213 7.76 -4.74 16.23
C ASP A 213 6.85 -5.82 15.59
N CYS A 214 6.11 -5.45 14.55
CA CYS A 214 5.11 -6.26 13.84
C CYS A 214 3.79 -6.54 14.58
N ASP A 215 3.54 -5.91 15.73
CA ASP A 215 2.30 -6.06 16.48
C ASP A 215 1.48 -4.76 16.63
N LEU A 216 0.49 -4.57 15.76
CA LEU A 216 -0.41 -3.41 15.82
C LEU A 216 -1.15 -3.28 17.16
N ALA A 217 -1.40 -4.39 17.86
CA ALA A 217 -2.19 -4.35 19.08
C ALA A 217 -1.48 -3.60 20.22
N ASN A 218 -0.14 -3.54 20.18
CA ASN A 218 0.66 -2.87 21.19
C ASN A 218 1.06 -1.43 20.79
N ASN A 219 0.66 -0.97 19.59
CA ASN A 219 0.95 0.36 19.06
C ASN A 219 0.13 1.44 19.77
N GLY A 220 0.61 1.81 20.95
CA GLY A 220 0.04 2.83 21.82
C GLY A 220 0.62 4.21 21.57
N ALA A 221 1.52 4.64 22.46
CA ALA A 221 2.12 5.98 22.42
C ALA A 221 2.99 6.15 21.17
N GLY A 222 2.57 7.00 20.25
CA GLY A 222 3.29 7.24 19.00
C GLY A 222 2.45 8.07 18.04
N GLU A 223 3.01 8.34 16.87
CA GLU A 223 2.26 8.91 15.77
C GLU A 223 1.53 7.80 15.00
N SER A 224 0.24 8.01 14.73
CA SER A 224 -0.54 7.13 13.85
C SER A 224 -1.18 7.95 12.74
N ARG A 225 -0.91 7.58 11.49
CA ARG A 225 -1.49 8.20 10.29
C ARG A 225 -2.26 7.15 9.51
N VAL A 226 -3.33 7.56 8.85
CA VAL A 226 -4.03 6.73 7.86
C VAL A 226 -3.64 7.23 6.48
N LEU A 227 -3.04 6.35 5.69
CA LEU A 227 -2.63 6.62 4.33
C LEU A 227 -3.65 6.04 3.34
N PRO A 228 -4.11 6.83 2.34
CA PRO A 228 -4.91 6.29 1.27
C PRO A 228 -4.09 5.28 0.46
N LEU A 229 -4.73 4.19 0.02
CA LEU A 229 -4.10 3.20 -0.85
C LEU A 229 -4.81 3.15 -2.20
N ALA A 230 -4.01 3.06 -3.27
CA ALA A 230 -4.48 2.59 -4.56
C ALA A 230 -4.23 1.08 -4.63
N ALA A 231 -5.24 0.26 -4.30
CA ALA A 231 -5.13 -1.19 -4.34
C ALA A 231 -5.84 -1.81 -5.55
N SER A 232 -5.25 -2.88 -6.09
CA SER A 232 -5.82 -3.64 -7.20
C SER A 232 -5.20 -5.04 -7.30
N THR A 233 -5.87 -5.92 -8.04
CA THR A 233 -5.30 -7.18 -8.53
C THR A 233 -5.19 -7.11 -10.07
N PRO A 234 -4.15 -7.70 -10.70
CA PRO A 234 -4.07 -7.80 -12.16
C PRO A 234 -5.22 -8.59 -12.79
N GLY A 235 -5.95 -9.40 -12.01
CA GLY A 235 -7.01 -10.28 -12.51
C GLY A 235 -6.47 -11.53 -13.20
N ASN A 236 -7.28 -12.15 -14.07
CA ASN A 236 -6.87 -13.28 -14.92
C ASN A 236 -6.27 -14.50 -14.17
N GLY A 237 -6.79 -14.81 -12.98
CA GLY A 237 -6.32 -15.95 -12.18
C GLY A 237 -5.02 -15.71 -11.42
N VAL A 238 -4.51 -14.48 -11.40
CA VAL A 238 -3.36 -14.09 -10.57
C VAL A 238 -3.76 -14.08 -9.09
N ALA A 239 -2.98 -14.77 -8.25
CA ALA A 239 -3.28 -14.98 -6.84
C ALA A 239 -2.74 -13.89 -5.89
N TRP A 240 -2.37 -12.72 -6.43
CA TRP A 240 -1.84 -11.60 -5.67
C TRP A 240 -2.53 -10.27 -6.00
N PHE A 241 -2.42 -9.32 -5.07
CA PHE A 241 -2.83 -7.94 -5.20
C PHE A 241 -1.69 -7.01 -4.76
N VAL A 242 -1.76 -5.76 -5.18
CA VAL A 242 -0.84 -4.70 -4.78
C VAL A 242 -1.63 -3.55 -4.20
N ALA A 243 -1.11 -2.89 -3.18
CA ALA A 243 -1.63 -1.67 -2.62
C ALA A 243 -0.53 -0.61 -2.56
N GLN A 244 -0.74 0.51 -3.26
CA GLN A 244 0.25 1.57 -3.37
C GLN A 244 -0.07 2.73 -2.43
N ALA A 245 0.93 3.18 -1.66
CA ALA A 245 0.88 4.36 -0.81
C ALA A 245 1.92 5.40 -1.26
N THR A 246 1.63 6.68 -1.00
CA THR A 246 2.65 7.73 -0.93
C THR A 246 3.02 7.93 0.53
N VAL A 247 4.24 7.59 0.91
CA VAL A 247 4.74 7.72 2.28
C VAL A 247 5.52 9.03 2.39
N ALA A 248 5.12 9.90 3.30
CA ALA A 248 5.76 11.21 3.50
C ALA A 248 6.64 11.21 4.76
N ASN A 249 7.71 12.00 4.72
CA ASN A 249 8.62 12.33 5.81
C ASN A 249 9.48 11.20 6.38
N HIS A 250 8.95 9.99 6.58
CA HIS A 250 9.71 8.87 7.13
C HIS A 250 9.03 7.54 6.82
N PHE A 251 9.83 6.48 6.74
CA PHE A 251 9.33 5.13 6.90
C PHE A 251 9.09 4.81 8.37
N SER A 252 8.33 3.74 8.60
CA SER A 252 7.89 3.29 9.92
C SER A 252 7.19 1.94 9.74
N GLU A 253 6.30 1.58 10.65
CA GLU A 253 5.43 0.42 10.52
C GLU A 253 4.12 0.69 9.76
N PHE A 254 3.65 -0.29 8.98
CA PHE A 254 2.47 -0.22 8.11
C PHE A 254 1.58 -1.46 8.24
N TYR A 255 0.28 -1.21 8.40
CA TYR A 255 -0.77 -2.24 8.43
C TYR A 255 -1.87 -1.91 7.44
N LEU A 256 -2.22 -2.86 6.57
CA LEU A 256 -3.30 -2.68 5.61
C LEU A 256 -4.63 -2.97 6.32
N THR A 257 -5.41 -1.92 6.52
CA THR A 257 -6.69 -1.94 7.24
C THR A 257 -7.81 -1.66 6.25
N GLY A 258 -9.01 -2.17 6.55
CA GLY A 258 -10.20 -1.58 5.97
C GLY A 258 -10.33 -0.12 6.39
N SER A 259 -10.93 0.73 5.55
CA SER A 259 -11.50 1.98 6.04
C SER A 259 -12.70 1.64 6.94
N ALA A 260 -12.45 1.12 8.13
CA ALA A 260 -13.17 1.64 9.28
C ALA A 260 -12.74 3.09 9.30
N ALA A 261 -13.43 3.95 8.55
CA ALA A 261 -13.21 5.36 8.68
C ALA A 261 -13.60 5.66 10.14
N PRO A 262 -12.70 6.09 11.04
CA PRO A 262 -13.08 7.23 11.82
C PRO A 262 -13.14 8.35 10.77
N LEU A 263 -14.30 8.52 10.13
CA LEU A 263 -14.47 9.69 9.29
C LEU A 263 -14.37 10.87 10.27
N PRO A 264 -13.41 11.78 10.05
CA PRO A 264 -13.13 12.89 10.94
C PRO A 264 -14.43 13.64 11.22
N VAL A 265 -14.65 14.01 12.49
CA VAL A 265 -15.66 15.03 12.74
C VAL A 265 -15.22 16.28 11.98
N THR A 266 -15.97 16.62 10.94
CA THR A 266 -15.72 17.86 10.21
C THR A 266 -16.49 18.96 10.91
N LEU A 267 -15.77 19.81 11.63
CA LEU A 267 -16.34 21.03 12.21
C LEU A 267 -16.62 22.03 11.09
N THR A 268 -17.88 22.42 10.96
CA THR A 268 -18.31 23.50 10.05
C THR A 268 -18.34 24.86 10.73
N ALA A 269 -18.42 24.86 12.06
CA ALA A 269 -18.34 26.05 12.89
C ALA A 269 -17.85 25.68 14.28
N PHE A 270 -17.09 26.58 14.88
CA PHE A 270 -16.76 26.59 16.30
C PHE A 270 -16.76 28.03 16.79
N THR A 271 -17.45 28.29 17.89
CA THR A 271 -17.52 29.62 18.52
C THR A 271 -17.34 29.49 20.02
N ALA A 272 -16.59 30.42 20.60
CA ALA A 272 -16.47 30.61 22.04
C ALA A 272 -16.91 32.04 22.38
N GLU A 273 -18.04 32.18 23.06
CA GLU A 273 -18.65 33.47 23.39
C GLU A 273 -18.70 33.66 24.91
N ARG A 274 -18.21 34.80 25.41
CA ARG A 274 -18.30 35.14 26.82
C ARG A 274 -19.75 35.48 27.20
N ARG A 275 -20.31 34.79 28.19
CA ARG A 275 -21.65 35.03 28.73
C ARG A 275 -21.57 35.23 30.24
N GLY A 276 -21.58 36.49 30.69
CA GLY A 276 -21.43 36.83 32.10
C GLY A 276 -20.08 36.39 32.64
N SER A 277 -20.07 35.50 33.65
CA SER A 277 -18.86 34.90 34.22
C SER A 277 -18.43 33.58 33.56
N ALA A 278 -19.14 33.13 32.53
CA ALA A 278 -18.90 31.86 31.83
C ALA A 278 -18.51 32.08 30.36
N VAL A 279 -18.01 31.04 29.70
CA VAL A 279 -17.82 31.00 28.25
C VAL A 279 -18.70 29.90 27.66
N ALA A 280 -19.58 30.27 26.73
CA ALA A 280 -20.41 29.35 25.98
C ALA A 280 -19.66 28.93 24.71
N LEU A 281 -19.35 27.64 24.63
CA LEU A 281 -18.81 27.00 23.45
C LEU A 281 -19.97 26.41 22.65
N ALA A 282 -19.94 26.63 21.33
CA ALA A 282 -20.86 25.99 20.41
C ALA A 282 -20.12 25.54 19.16
N TRP A 283 -20.42 24.33 18.70
CA TRP A 283 -19.84 23.81 17.47
C TRP A 283 -20.87 23.02 16.67
N ARG A 284 -20.63 22.97 15.36
CA ARG A 284 -21.49 22.24 14.42
C ARG A 284 -20.68 21.27 13.61
N THR A 285 -21.08 20.01 13.62
CA THR A 285 -20.50 18.97 12.78
C THR A 285 -21.25 18.88 11.46
N ALA A 286 -20.58 18.59 10.35
CA ALA A 286 -21.23 18.24 9.08
C ALA A 286 -21.74 16.78 9.10
N SER A 287 -20.93 15.89 9.69
CA SER A 287 -21.18 14.46 9.82
C SER A 287 -20.39 13.87 10.98
N GLU A 288 -20.87 12.75 11.51
CA GLU A 288 -20.30 12.02 12.63
C GLU A 288 -20.43 10.53 12.35
N LEU A 289 -19.34 9.78 12.42
CA LEU A 289 -19.35 8.33 12.25
C LEU A 289 -18.37 7.74 13.26
N ASN A 290 -18.84 6.79 14.07
CA ASN A 290 -18.07 6.11 15.11
C ASN A 290 -17.41 7.06 16.12
N ASN A 291 -17.99 8.25 16.31
CA ASN A 291 -17.57 9.18 17.35
C ASN A 291 -18.27 8.80 18.67
N ALA A 292 -17.51 8.57 19.74
CA ALA A 292 -18.07 8.28 21.05
C ALA A 292 -18.37 9.57 21.85
N ARG A 293 -17.50 10.59 21.74
CA ARG A 293 -17.57 11.82 22.51
C ARG A 293 -16.68 12.93 21.94
N PHE A 294 -16.99 14.17 22.31
CA PHE A 294 -16.09 15.31 22.22
C PHE A 294 -15.40 15.54 23.57
N GLU A 295 -14.10 15.77 23.56
CA GLU A 295 -13.38 16.31 24.72
C GLU A 295 -13.26 17.81 24.54
N VAL A 296 -13.63 18.55 25.58
CA VAL A 296 -13.54 20.01 25.60
C VAL A 296 -12.32 20.37 26.41
N GLU A 297 -11.41 21.08 25.79
CA GLU A 297 -10.15 21.49 26.40
C GLU A 297 -10.02 23.00 26.41
N ARG A 298 -9.16 23.51 27.29
CA ARG A 298 -8.89 24.93 27.44
C ARG A 298 -7.41 25.16 27.65
N SER A 299 -6.88 26.21 27.05
CA SER A 299 -5.47 26.59 27.11
C SER A 299 -5.30 28.09 27.42
N LEU A 300 -4.21 28.44 28.10
CA LEU A 300 -3.77 29.83 28.32
C LEU A 300 -2.88 30.36 27.20
N ASP A 301 -2.13 29.47 26.55
CA ASP A 301 -1.09 29.80 25.58
C ASP A 301 -1.43 29.35 24.15
N GLY A 302 -2.53 28.61 23.99
CA GLY A 302 -2.94 28.01 22.72
C GLY A 302 -2.09 26.82 22.31
N VAL A 303 -1.25 26.30 23.22
CA VAL A 303 -0.32 25.19 22.98
C VAL A 303 -0.58 24.05 23.95
N ALA A 304 -0.57 24.33 25.26
CA ALA A 304 -0.87 23.35 26.29
C ALA A 304 -2.36 23.41 26.66
N PHE A 305 -3.10 22.36 26.27
CA PHE A 305 -4.53 22.25 26.55
C PHE A 305 -4.78 21.36 27.77
N THR A 306 -5.70 21.81 28.63
CA THR A 306 -6.21 21.04 29.75
C THR A 306 -7.68 20.71 29.52
N ARG A 307 -8.03 19.45 29.63
CA ARG A 307 -9.42 19.00 29.53
C ARG A 307 -10.28 19.59 30.65
N ILE A 308 -11.37 20.26 30.26
CA ILE A 308 -12.37 20.86 31.16
C ILE A 308 -13.72 20.13 31.12
N GLY A 309 -13.94 19.25 30.15
CA GLY A 309 -15.19 18.51 30.04
C GLY A 309 -15.22 17.48 28.92
N GLN A 310 -16.38 16.85 28.78
CA GLN A 310 -16.72 16.00 27.64
C GLN A 310 -18.21 16.04 27.35
N LEU A 311 -18.57 15.81 26.10
CA LEU A 311 -19.95 15.68 25.66
C LEU A 311 -20.09 14.40 24.82
N ALA A 312 -21.08 13.57 25.14
CA ALA A 312 -21.36 12.38 24.34
C ALA A 312 -21.76 12.79 22.92
N ALA A 313 -21.24 12.07 21.92
CA ALA A 313 -21.66 12.27 20.54
C ALA A 313 -23.09 11.74 20.34
N GLN A 314 -23.80 12.25 19.34
CA GLN A 314 -25.17 11.81 19.02
C GLN A 314 -25.22 10.56 18.11
N GLY A 315 -24.16 9.74 18.15
CA GLY A 315 -24.01 8.54 17.34
C GLY A 315 -23.69 8.85 15.88
N ASN A 316 -24.03 7.91 14.99
CA ASN A 316 -23.74 8.03 13.56
C ASN A 316 -24.76 8.98 12.89
N LYS A 317 -24.27 10.09 12.34
CA LYS A 317 -25.06 11.16 11.71
C LYS A 317 -24.42 11.58 10.39
N THR A 318 -25.19 11.57 9.30
CA THR A 318 -24.79 12.15 8.00
C THR A 318 -25.37 13.55 7.77
N THR A 319 -26.14 14.04 8.74
CA THR A 319 -26.73 15.37 8.77
C THR A 319 -26.03 16.20 9.82
N ALA A 320 -25.99 17.51 9.61
CA ALA A 320 -25.29 18.39 10.53
C ALA A 320 -25.93 18.42 11.93
N THR A 321 -25.08 18.38 12.95
CA THR A 321 -25.47 18.28 14.36
C THR A 321 -24.85 19.42 15.16
N ASP A 322 -25.66 20.07 16.00
CA ASP A 322 -25.22 21.14 16.90
C ASP A 322 -24.91 20.62 18.29
N TYR A 323 -23.86 21.18 18.88
CA TYR A 323 -23.42 20.90 20.23
C TYR A 323 -23.13 22.20 20.98
N ALA A 324 -23.28 22.14 22.30
CA ALA A 324 -22.97 23.25 23.18
C ALA A 324 -22.33 22.74 24.48
N TYR A 325 -21.35 23.49 24.97
CA TYR A 325 -20.71 23.27 26.26
C TYR A 325 -20.55 24.60 27.00
N LEU A 326 -20.85 24.64 28.29
CA LEU A 326 -20.68 25.83 29.11
C LEU A 326 -19.47 25.66 30.02
N ASP A 327 -18.42 26.44 29.77
CA ASP A 327 -17.34 26.62 30.72
C ASP A 327 -17.77 27.63 31.80
N ALA A 328 -18.20 27.12 32.95
CA ALA A 328 -18.68 27.92 34.07
C ALA A 328 -17.55 28.56 34.90
N GLN A 329 -16.30 28.15 34.70
CA GLN A 329 -15.14 28.62 35.44
C GLN A 329 -14.01 28.98 34.48
N PRO A 330 -14.24 29.89 33.50
CA PRO A 330 -13.22 30.29 32.55
C PRO A 330 -12.07 30.99 33.28
N LEU A 331 -10.89 30.96 32.67
CA LEU A 331 -9.75 31.69 33.22
C LEU A 331 -10.01 33.20 33.13
N ALA A 332 -9.45 33.97 34.05
CA ALA A 332 -9.66 35.43 34.10
C ALA A 332 -8.99 36.17 32.94
N THR A 333 -8.11 35.49 32.21
CA THR A 333 -7.34 35.99 31.06
C THR A 333 -7.88 35.43 29.75
N LEU A 334 -7.31 35.88 28.63
CA LEU A 334 -7.55 35.24 27.34
C LEU A 334 -7.31 33.73 27.46
N SER A 335 -8.27 32.96 26.94
CA SER A 335 -8.26 31.50 26.93
C SER A 335 -8.56 31.03 25.52
N TYR A 336 -7.91 29.94 25.11
CA TYR A 336 -8.14 29.24 23.86
C TYR A 336 -8.91 27.94 24.17
N TYR A 337 -9.75 27.52 23.24
CA TYR A 337 -10.56 26.31 23.30
C TYR A 337 -10.42 25.56 21.99
#